data_AF-A0A660U464-F1
#
_entry.id   AF-A0A660U464-F1
#
_cell.length_a   1.000
_cell.length_b   1.000
_cell.length_c   1.000
_cell.angle_alpha   90.00
_cell.angle_beta   90.00
_cell.angle_gamma   90.00
#
_symmetry.space_group_name_H-M   'P 1'
#
loop_
_entity.id
_entity.type
_entity.pdbx_description
1 polymer ?
#
loop_
_entity_poly.entity_id
_entity_poly.type
_entity_poly.pdbx_seq_one_letter_code
_entity_poly.pdbx_strand_id
1 'polypeptide(L)'
;MAIYVVNIGEKEALKDLLVSQAMIVGLYKNNVNVDGNTTFEHLEELDKEADGYQPKKLTNDVVFDQATADKWYVYTNSDGKAEAQYSNAALEWVASQSDVDNNNTVYGVFAWTLVLPFTSGGTDEIKVGSTITGITSGATAEVTAIRLTSGSWSGGDAAGELCIKNQTGTFQAEGIKIDTDDCATIAGDSEERLLFVEAFTTGQEINQVGFTIKYTLKLTMSTA
;
A
#
# COMPACT_ATOMS: atom_id res chain seq x y z
N MET A 1 -3.27 41.41 12.12
CA MET A 1 -4.26 40.31 12.14
C MET A 1 -3.69 39.20 11.27
N ALA A 2 -3.08 38.18 11.88
CA ALA A 2 -2.64 37.01 11.14
C ALA A 2 -3.86 36.10 10.95
N ILE A 3 -4.27 35.89 9.71
CA ILE A 3 -5.27 34.88 9.40
C ILE A 3 -4.53 33.54 9.49
N TYR A 4 -4.78 32.79 10.56
CA TYR A 4 -4.29 31.43 10.67
C TYR A 4 -5.09 30.57 9.70
N VAL A 5 -4.54 30.34 8.50
CA VAL A 5 -5.09 29.36 7.56
C VAL A 5 -4.69 28.00 8.12
N VAL A 6 -5.64 27.28 8.69
CA VAL A 6 -5.43 25.91 9.18
C VAL A 6 -4.95 25.06 7.99
N ASN A 7 -4.01 24.12 8.22
CA ASN A 7 -3.45 23.16 7.24
C ASN A 7 -4.50 22.17 6.67
N ILE A 8 -5.67 22.66 6.27
CA ILE A 8 -6.78 21.92 5.67
C ILE A 8 -6.29 21.25 4.38
N GLY A 9 -5.48 21.95 3.57
CA GLY A 9 -4.92 21.39 2.34
C GLY A 9 -4.01 20.18 2.57
N GLU A 10 -3.18 20.18 3.62
CA GLU A 10 -2.30 19.05 3.93
C GLU A 10 -3.08 17.81 4.38
N LYS A 11 -4.16 18.01 5.16
CA LYS A 11 -5.01 16.91 5.60
C LYS A 11 -5.78 16.27 4.45
N GLU A 12 -6.34 17.08 3.55
CA GLU A 12 -7.01 16.54 2.35
C GLU A 12 -5.99 15.85 1.44
N ALA A 13 -4.78 16.40 1.26
CA ALA A 13 -3.73 15.72 0.49
C ALA A 13 -3.32 14.37 1.11
N LEU A 14 -3.18 14.31 2.44
CA LEU A 14 -2.87 13.07 3.14
C LEU A 14 -4.03 12.06 3.03
N LYS A 15 -5.27 12.51 3.16
CA LYS A 15 -6.45 11.67 2.93
C LYS A 15 -6.47 11.12 1.51
N ASP A 16 -6.22 11.95 0.50
CA ASP A 16 -6.19 11.51 -0.90
C ASP A 16 -5.07 10.48 -1.14
N LEU A 17 -3.91 10.65 -0.50
CA LEU A 17 -2.85 9.64 -0.51
C LEU A 17 -3.33 8.31 0.10
N LEU A 18 -3.96 8.36 1.28
CA LEU A 18 -4.43 7.16 1.99
C LEU A 18 -5.55 6.44 1.26
N VAL A 19 -6.45 7.17 0.59
CA VAL A 19 -7.54 6.59 -0.18
C VAL A 19 -7.05 6.02 -1.51
N SER A 20 -6.04 6.63 -2.12
CA SER A 20 -5.48 6.18 -3.40
C SER A 20 -4.54 4.98 -3.27
N GLN A 21 -3.78 4.89 -2.18
CA GLN A 21 -2.80 3.83 -1.96
C GLN A 21 -3.40 2.68 -1.16
N ALA A 22 -3.58 1.51 -1.78
CA ALA A 22 -3.94 0.29 -1.08
C ALA A 22 -2.72 -0.26 -0.35
N MET A 23 -2.49 0.22 0.88
CA MET A 23 -1.29 -0.10 1.63
C MET A 23 -1.33 -1.52 2.20
N ILE A 24 -0.25 -2.24 1.98
CA ILE A 24 0.04 -3.53 2.60
C ILE A 24 1.30 -3.31 3.45
N VAL A 25 1.24 -3.71 4.72
CA VAL A 25 2.34 -3.52 5.67
C VAL A 25 2.96 -4.87 5.99
N GLY A 26 4.28 -4.89 5.99
CA GLY A 26 5.07 -6.08 6.24
C GLY A 26 6.28 -5.84 7.12
N LEU A 27 6.97 -6.93 7.41
CA LEU A 27 8.18 -6.99 8.24
C LEU A 27 9.36 -7.44 7.39
N TYR A 28 10.50 -6.78 7.52
CA TYR A 28 11.71 -7.14 6.81
C TYR A 28 12.80 -7.67 7.75
N LYS A 29 13.61 -8.61 7.25
CA LYS A 29 14.56 -9.42 8.04
C LYS A 29 16.04 -9.10 7.83
N ASN A 30 16.37 -8.24 6.89
CA ASN A 30 17.73 -7.80 6.67
C ASN A 30 17.99 -6.43 7.32
N ASN A 31 19.23 -6.18 7.75
CA ASN A 31 19.60 -4.89 8.30
C ASN A 31 19.82 -3.87 7.17
N VAL A 32 18.89 -2.92 7.03
CA VAL A 32 18.93 -1.90 6.00
C VAL A 32 19.12 -0.54 6.65
N ASN A 33 20.07 0.22 6.13
CA ASN A 33 20.21 1.63 6.48
C ASN A 33 19.17 2.40 5.66
N VAL A 34 18.03 2.70 6.29
CA VAL A 34 16.94 3.41 5.63
C VAL A 34 17.40 4.82 5.28
N ASP A 35 17.72 5.00 4.01
CA ASP A 35 18.01 6.29 3.39
C ASP A 35 16.91 6.64 2.38
N GLY A 36 16.87 7.89 1.92
CA GLY A 36 15.89 8.32 0.91
C GLY A 36 16.02 7.60 -0.44
N ASN A 37 16.96 6.66 -0.60
CA ASN A 37 17.17 5.83 -1.79
C ASN A 37 16.77 4.37 -1.57
N THR A 38 16.29 4.01 -0.38
CA THR A 38 15.88 2.63 -0.07
C THR A 38 14.68 2.26 -0.95
N THR A 39 14.91 1.30 -1.85
CA THR A 39 13.87 0.70 -2.70
C THR A 39 13.47 -0.68 -2.18
N PHE A 40 12.41 -1.26 -2.74
CA PHE A 40 11.95 -2.60 -2.39
C PHE A 40 13.03 -3.68 -2.59
N GLU A 41 13.91 -3.53 -3.59
CA GLU A 41 15.02 -4.45 -3.86
C GLU A 41 16.05 -4.54 -2.73
N HIS A 42 16.11 -3.51 -1.87
CA HIS A 42 16.99 -3.50 -0.70
C HIS A 42 16.39 -4.24 0.50
N LEU A 43 15.10 -4.57 0.47
CA LEU A 43 14.37 -5.17 1.59
C LEU A 43 14.20 -6.66 1.35
N GLU A 44 14.53 -7.45 2.36
CA GLU A 44 14.18 -8.87 2.41
C GLU A 44 12.97 -9.03 3.31
N GLU A 45 11.81 -9.31 2.72
CA GLU A 45 10.61 -9.58 3.49
C GLU A 45 10.78 -10.86 4.33
N LEU A 46 10.12 -10.89 5.49
CA LEU A 46 9.99 -12.10 6.29
C LEU A 46 9.24 -13.18 5.48
N ASP A 47 9.66 -14.44 5.59
CA ASP A 47 9.14 -15.52 4.74
C ASP A 47 7.64 -15.73 4.99
N LYS A 48 6.84 -15.69 3.90
CA LYS A 48 5.38 -15.87 3.94
C LYS A 48 5.07 -17.37 4.03
N GLU A 49 4.61 -17.82 5.18
CA GLU A 49 4.23 -19.22 5.41
C GLU A 49 2.77 -19.33 5.83
N ALA A 50 2.12 -20.47 5.55
CA ALA A 50 0.66 -20.64 5.75
C ALA A 50 0.20 -20.33 7.19
N ASP A 51 1.05 -20.62 8.16
CA ASP A 51 0.83 -20.44 9.59
C ASP A 51 1.82 -19.45 10.22
N GLY A 52 2.72 -18.85 9.43
CA GLY A 52 3.71 -17.86 9.87
C GLY A 52 3.32 -16.42 9.61
N TYR A 53 4.33 -15.58 9.41
CA TYR A 53 4.16 -14.19 9.08
C TYR A 53 3.22 -13.96 7.88
N GLN A 54 2.30 -13.01 8.04
CA GLN A 54 1.40 -12.55 6.99
C GLN A 54 1.38 -11.01 6.95
N PRO A 55 1.55 -10.40 5.77
CA PRO A 55 1.39 -8.96 5.60
C PRO A 55 -0.01 -8.51 6.01
N LYS A 56 -0.11 -7.30 6.56
CA LYS A 56 -1.38 -6.68 6.96
C LYS A 56 -1.86 -5.77 5.84
N LYS A 57 -2.92 -6.17 5.16
CA LYS A 57 -3.64 -5.30 4.22
C LYS A 57 -4.42 -4.27 5.03
N LEU A 58 -4.17 -2.98 4.76
CA LEU A 58 -4.85 -1.89 5.44
C LEU A 58 -6.09 -1.48 4.66
N THR A 59 -7.10 -1.00 5.38
CA THR A 59 -8.24 -0.36 4.72
C THR A 59 -7.84 1.03 4.19
N ASN A 60 -8.61 1.51 3.22
CA ASN A 60 -8.52 2.89 2.73
C ASN A 60 -9.50 3.83 3.47
N ASP A 61 -10.17 3.34 4.52
CA ASP A 61 -11.16 4.12 5.25
C ASP A 61 -10.47 5.18 6.11
N VAL A 62 -10.90 6.43 5.95
CA VAL A 62 -10.35 7.57 6.69
C VAL A 62 -11.41 8.19 7.60
N VAL A 63 -11.01 8.50 8.84
CA VAL A 63 -11.80 9.23 9.85
C VAL A 63 -11.01 10.44 10.36
N PHE A 64 -11.74 11.46 10.81
CA PHE A 64 -11.16 12.71 11.31
C PHE A 64 -11.50 13.00 12.77
N ASP A 65 -12.38 12.21 13.38
CA ASP A 65 -12.85 12.44 14.75
C ASP A 65 -11.93 11.82 15.79
N GLN A 66 -11.67 10.51 15.66
CA GLN A 66 -10.82 9.75 16.57
C GLN A 66 -10.31 8.47 15.91
N ALA A 67 -9.20 7.94 16.44
CA ALA A 67 -8.69 6.64 16.05
C ALA A 67 -9.76 5.55 16.23
N THR A 68 -9.97 4.78 15.18
CA THR A 68 -10.93 3.67 15.13
C THR A 68 -10.19 2.44 14.64
N ALA A 69 -10.56 1.25 15.12
CA ALA A 69 -10.00 0.00 14.64
C ALA A 69 -10.11 -0.09 13.12
N ASP A 70 -9.03 -0.53 12.48
CA ASP A 70 -8.93 -0.78 11.04
C ASP A 70 -9.25 0.43 10.15
N LYS A 71 -8.97 1.65 10.63
CA LYS A 71 -9.15 2.90 9.88
C LYS A 71 -7.98 3.84 10.06
N TRP A 72 -7.77 4.71 9.08
CA TRP A 72 -6.85 5.83 9.19
C TRP A 72 -7.50 6.99 9.92
N TYR A 73 -6.82 7.48 10.95
CA TYR A 73 -7.19 8.70 11.65
C TYR A 73 -6.25 9.83 11.28
N VAL A 74 -6.78 10.84 10.60
CA VAL A 74 -6.00 12.00 10.13
C VAL A 74 -6.22 13.19 11.08
N TYR A 75 -5.12 13.72 11.62
CA TYR A 75 -5.13 14.81 12.59
C TYR A 75 -3.99 15.80 12.34
N THR A 76 -3.97 16.87 13.14
CA THR A 76 -2.83 17.79 13.18
C THR A 76 -1.99 17.42 14.39
N ASN A 77 -0.72 17.10 14.19
CA ASN A 77 0.19 16.76 15.29
C ASN A 77 0.62 18.02 16.08
N SER A 78 1.42 17.82 17.13
CA SER A 78 1.90 18.92 17.99
C SER A 78 2.73 19.97 17.24
N ASP A 79 3.31 19.59 16.10
CA ASP A 79 4.14 20.46 15.26
C ASP A 79 3.32 21.20 14.20
N GLY A 80 2.00 21.05 14.22
CA GLY A 80 1.10 21.69 13.26
C GLY A 80 1.01 20.97 11.90
N LYS A 81 1.63 19.79 11.74
CA LYS A 81 1.64 19.03 10.49
C LYS A 81 0.46 18.06 10.40
N ALA A 82 0.00 17.80 9.17
CA ALA A 82 -0.92 16.69 8.93
C ALA A 82 -0.22 15.34 9.20
N GLU A 83 -0.80 14.55 10.09
CA GLU A 83 -0.34 13.21 10.47
C GLU A 83 -1.52 12.24 10.39
N ALA A 84 -1.26 11.02 9.96
CA ALA A 84 -2.21 9.94 9.92
C ALA A 84 -1.71 8.78 10.78
N GLN A 85 -2.58 8.23 11.62
CA GLN A 85 -2.32 7.02 12.36
C GLN A 85 -3.28 5.92 11.87
N TYR A 86 -2.75 4.72 11.62
CA TYR A 86 -3.62 3.57 11.36
C TYR A 86 -4.02 2.89 12.66
N SER A 87 -5.33 2.66 12.79
CA SER A 87 -5.96 1.95 13.91
C SER A 87 -5.84 2.66 15.26
N ASN A 88 -6.71 2.29 16.19
CA ASN A 88 -6.64 2.68 17.61
C ASN A 88 -5.77 1.73 18.46
N ALA A 89 -5.23 0.69 17.85
CA ALA A 89 -4.29 -0.25 18.43
C ALA A 89 -3.14 -0.52 17.45
N ALA A 90 -1.98 -0.90 17.98
CA ALA A 90 -0.84 -1.29 17.15
C ALA A 90 -1.19 -2.49 16.25
N LEU A 91 -0.66 -2.49 15.03
CA LEU A 91 -0.59 -3.69 14.21
C LEU A 91 0.22 -4.74 14.96
N GLU A 92 -0.24 -5.99 14.89
CA GLU A 92 0.30 -7.09 15.66
C GLU A 92 0.58 -8.30 14.76
N TRP A 93 1.84 -8.76 14.81
CA TRP A 93 2.29 -10.02 14.23
C TRP A 93 2.72 -10.94 15.37
N VAL A 94 2.18 -12.15 15.37
CA VAL A 94 2.47 -13.17 16.36
C VAL A 94 3.25 -14.27 15.66
N ALA A 95 4.47 -14.52 16.13
CA ALA A 95 5.36 -15.51 15.57
C ALA A 95 4.81 -16.94 15.74
N SER A 96 4.86 -17.70 14.66
CA SER A 96 4.54 -19.12 14.62
C SER A 96 5.74 -20.00 14.92
N GLN A 97 5.55 -21.32 14.88
CA GLN A 97 6.67 -22.26 14.95
C GLN A 97 7.61 -22.11 13.75
N SER A 98 7.07 -21.92 12.54
CA SER A 98 7.87 -21.75 11.33
C SER A 98 8.74 -20.48 11.38
N ASP A 99 8.22 -19.39 11.95
CA ASP A 99 8.99 -18.15 12.09
C ASP A 99 10.19 -18.32 13.04
N VAL A 100 10.02 -19.14 14.09
CA VAL A 100 11.06 -19.48 15.07
C VAL A 100 12.09 -20.42 14.46
N ASP A 101 11.65 -21.45 13.73
CA ASP A 101 12.54 -22.43 13.10
C ASP A 101 13.46 -21.78 12.06
N ASN A 102 13.01 -20.71 11.42
CA ASN A 102 13.80 -19.91 10.49
C ASN A 102 14.81 -18.96 11.18
N ASN A 103 14.77 -18.85 12.51
CA ASN A 103 15.68 -18.01 13.31
C ASN A 103 15.77 -16.56 12.79
N ASN A 104 14.63 -16.01 12.37
CA ASN A 104 14.54 -14.70 11.75
C ASN A 104 14.70 -13.58 12.78
N THR A 105 15.34 -12.49 12.39
CA THR A 105 15.38 -11.22 13.15
C THR A 105 14.66 -10.16 12.35
N VAL A 106 13.69 -9.47 12.94
CA VAL A 106 12.95 -8.41 12.28
C VAL A 106 13.62 -7.07 12.54
N TYR A 107 14.02 -6.39 11.46
CA TYR A 107 14.73 -5.11 11.54
C TYR A 107 13.82 -3.90 11.36
N GLY A 108 12.58 -4.08 10.94
CA GLY A 108 11.64 -2.99 10.83
C GLY A 108 10.36 -3.36 10.07
N VAL A 109 9.64 -2.32 9.69
CA VAL A 109 8.41 -2.41 8.89
C VAL A 109 8.59 -1.72 7.55
N PHE A 110 7.80 -2.15 6.58
CA PHE A 110 7.67 -1.45 5.32
C PHE A 110 6.22 -1.51 4.85
N ALA A 111 5.81 -0.54 4.03
CA ALA A 111 4.51 -0.57 3.37
C ALA A 111 4.68 -0.41 1.87
N TRP A 112 3.89 -1.17 1.12
CA TRP A 112 3.86 -1.13 -0.34
C TRP A 112 2.42 -1.12 -0.84
N THR A 113 2.27 -0.93 -2.13
CA THR A 113 0.99 -1.07 -2.84
C THR A 113 1.21 -1.83 -4.14
N LEU A 114 0.11 -2.29 -4.74
CA LEU A 114 0.14 -2.94 -6.04
C LEU A 114 -0.18 -1.94 -7.13
N VAL A 115 0.67 -1.93 -8.16
CA VAL A 115 0.54 -1.07 -9.33
C VAL A 115 0.43 -1.94 -10.56
N LEU A 116 -0.58 -1.70 -11.40
CA LEU A 116 -0.76 -2.40 -12.66
C LEU A 116 -0.57 -1.42 -13.82
N PRO A 117 0.55 -1.48 -14.55
CA PRO A 117 0.78 -0.67 -15.73
C PRO A 117 -0.15 -1.08 -16.89
N PHE A 118 -0.68 -0.09 -17.61
CA PHE A 118 -1.43 -0.31 -18.84
C PHE A 118 -0.88 0.56 -19.98
N THR A 119 -0.85 0.00 -21.18
CA THR A 119 -0.19 0.58 -22.36
C THR A 119 -1.16 1.08 -23.42
N SER A 120 -2.41 0.66 -23.37
CA SER A 120 -3.49 1.26 -24.15
C SER A 120 -4.79 1.17 -23.37
N GLY A 121 -5.55 2.25 -23.34
CA GLY A 121 -6.92 2.30 -22.85
C GLY A 121 -7.87 2.48 -24.02
N GLY A 122 -9.00 1.77 -24.01
CA GLY A 122 -10.12 2.01 -24.91
C GLY A 122 -10.87 3.30 -24.57
N THR A 123 -11.98 3.55 -25.27
CA THR A 123 -12.84 4.71 -24.99
C THR A 123 -13.62 4.60 -23.68
N ASP A 124 -13.72 3.40 -23.13
CA ASP A 124 -14.38 3.13 -21.86
C ASP A 124 -13.42 3.39 -20.71
N GLU A 125 -13.57 4.56 -20.09
CA GLU A 125 -12.74 5.03 -18.99
C GLU A 125 -12.88 4.12 -17.76
N ILE A 126 -11.75 3.57 -17.31
CA ILE A 126 -11.64 2.89 -16.01
C ILE A 126 -11.88 3.91 -14.91
N LYS A 127 -12.67 3.55 -13.89
CA LYS A 127 -12.98 4.41 -12.74
C LYS A 127 -12.44 3.84 -11.45
N VAL A 128 -12.14 4.71 -10.49
CA VAL A 128 -11.82 4.30 -9.12
C VAL A 128 -13.04 3.58 -8.52
N GLY A 129 -12.79 2.46 -7.85
CA GLY A 129 -13.80 1.54 -7.31
C GLY A 129 -14.27 0.47 -8.30
N SER A 130 -13.85 0.51 -9.57
CA SER A 130 -14.16 -0.54 -10.53
C SER A 130 -13.38 -1.82 -10.24
N THR A 131 -14.02 -2.97 -10.46
CA THR A 131 -13.37 -4.27 -10.49
C THR A 131 -12.92 -4.57 -11.92
N ILE A 132 -11.62 -4.71 -12.12
CA ILE A 132 -11.04 -5.13 -13.39
C ILE A 132 -10.88 -6.67 -13.40
N THR A 133 -11.05 -7.27 -14.58
CA THR A 133 -10.84 -8.70 -14.81
C THR A 133 -9.93 -8.91 -16.02
N GLY A 134 -8.90 -9.74 -15.88
CA GLY A 134 -8.06 -10.18 -16.99
C GLY A 134 -8.86 -11.06 -17.93
N ILE A 135 -8.89 -10.73 -19.22
CA ILE A 135 -9.68 -11.46 -20.23
C ILE A 135 -9.19 -12.91 -20.39
N THR A 136 -7.88 -13.13 -20.30
CA THR A 136 -7.21 -14.42 -20.48
C THR A 136 -7.01 -15.14 -19.16
N SER A 137 -6.47 -14.45 -18.15
CA SER A 137 -6.11 -15.05 -16.86
C SER A 137 -7.31 -15.27 -15.94
N GLY A 138 -8.37 -14.46 -16.09
CA GLY A 138 -9.46 -14.38 -15.12
C GLY A 138 -9.05 -13.77 -13.78
N ALA A 139 -7.83 -13.22 -13.65
CA ALA A 139 -7.41 -12.51 -12.47
C ALA A 139 -8.28 -11.27 -12.25
N THR A 140 -8.58 -10.93 -10.99
CA THR A 140 -9.42 -9.78 -10.66
C THR A 140 -8.74 -8.86 -9.67
N ALA A 141 -9.03 -7.56 -9.72
CA ALA A 141 -8.60 -6.58 -8.72
C ALA A 141 -9.53 -5.36 -8.69
N GLU A 142 -9.56 -4.62 -7.59
CA GLU A 142 -10.31 -3.36 -7.46
C GLU A 142 -9.36 -2.15 -7.62
N VAL A 143 -9.75 -1.17 -8.43
CA VAL A 143 -8.96 0.04 -8.70
C VAL A 143 -9.12 1.06 -7.57
N THR A 144 -8.03 1.52 -6.98
CA THR A 144 -8.02 2.57 -5.93
C THR A 144 -7.54 3.92 -6.43
N ALA A 145 -6.71 3.95 -7.48
CA ALA A 145 -6.29 5.18 -8.13
C ALA A 145 -5.87 4.92 -9.57
N ILE A 146 -5.89 5.99 -10.37
CA ILE A 146 -5.52 5.97 -11.78
C ILE A 146 -4.56 7.12 -12.01
N ARG A 147 -3.41 6.81 -12.62
CA ARG A 147 -2.41 7.80 -13.02
C ARG A 147 -2.12 7.65 -14.49
N LEU A 148 -2.60 8.59 -15.30
CA LEU A 148 -2.21 8.68 -16.71
C LEU A 148 -0.80 9.25 -16.82
N THR A 149 0.05 8.57 -17.59
CA THR A 149 1.38 9.04 -17.96
C THR A 149 1.40 9.65 -19.35
N SER A 150 0.49 9.22 -20.23
CA SER A 150 0.28 9.77 -21.57
C SER A 150 -1.10 9.44 -22.14
N GLY A 151 -1.47 10.10 -23.24
CA GLY A 151 -2.71 9.85 -23.97
C GLY A 151 -3.95 10.28 -23.21
N SER A 152 -5.11 9.80 -23.67
CA SER A 152 -6.42 10.12 -23.12
C SER A 152 -7.41 8.97 -23.36
N TRP A 153 -8.35 8.78 -22.43
CA TRP A 153 -9.39 7.77 -22.60
C TRP A 153 -10.24 8.04 -23.84
N SER A 154 -10.63 9.30 -24.06
CA SER A 154 -11.40 9.70 -25.24
C SER A 154 -10.65 9.51 -26.56
N GLY A 155 -9.31 9.57 -26.54
CA GLY A 155 -8.46 9.31 -27.69
C GLY A 155 -8.23 7.82 -27.98
N GLY A 156 -8.61 6.92 -27.06
CA GLY A 156 -8.31 5.50 -27.15
C GLY A 156 -6.81 5.18 -27.08
N ASP A 157 -6.02 6.10 -26.52
CA ASP A 157 -4.56 6.03 -26.44
C ASP A 157 -4.04 6.24 -25.02
N ALA A 158 -4.92 6.14 -24.01
CA ALA A 158 -4.55 6.26 -22.61
C ALA A 158 -3.48 5.23 -22.22
N ALA A 159 -2.43 5.68 -21.55
CA ALA A 159 -1.43 4.82 -20.94
C ALA A 159 -1.07 5.35 -19.56
N GLY A 160 -0.72 4.44 -18.65
CA GLY A 160 -0.46 4.81 -17.27
C GLY A 160 -0.41 3.65 -16.30
N GLU A 161 -0.77 3.94 -15.06
CA GLU A 161 -0.72 3.03 -13.92
C GLU A 161 -2.06 3.02 -13.20
N LEU A 162 -2.53 1.84 -12.82
CA LEU A 162 -3.63 1.64 -11.89
C LEU A 162 -3.03 1.25 -10.53
N CYS A 163 -3.40 1.95 -9.45
CA CYS A 163 -3.21 1.40 -8.11
C CYS A 163 -4.38 0.47 -7.83
N ILE A 164 -4.08 -0.75 -7.36
CA ILE A 164 -5.09 -1.79 -7.19
C ILE A 164 -5.04 -2.43 -5.80
N LYS A 165 -6.15 -3.02 -5.39
CA LYS A 165 -6.25 -3.84 -4.18
C LYS A 165 -7.04 -5.12 -4.43
N ASN A 166 -6.99 -6.02 -3.45
CA ASN A 166 -7.74 -7.28 -3.49
C ASN A 166 -7.49 -8.10 -4.75
N GLN A 167 -6.27 -8.05 -5.29
CA GLN A 167 -5.92 -8.87 -6.44
C GLN A 167 -6.10 -10.36 -6.09
N THR A 168 -6.76 -11.08 -6.99
CA THR A 168 -6.86 -12.54 -6.97
C THR A 168 -6.39 -13.08 -8.31
N GLY A 169 -5.57 -14.14 -8.27
CA GLY A 169 -4.88 -14.63 -9.46
C GLY A 169 -3.69 -13.76 -9.89
N THR A 170 -3.11 -14.12 -11.02
CA THR A 170 -1.94 -13.48 -11.63
C THR A 170 -2.35 -12.95 -12.98
N PHE A 171 -2.23 -11.64 -13.18
CA PHE A 171 -2.46 -11.06 -14.51
C PHE A 171 -1.34 -11.47 -15.47
N GLN A 172 -1.63 -11.42 -16.76
CA GLN A 172 -0.70 -11.71 -17.83
C GLN A 172 -0.53 -10.48 -18.73
N ALA A 173 0.30 -10.59 -19.76
CA ALA A 173 0.23 -9.66 -20.88
C ALA A 173 -1.10 -9.89 -21.62
N GLU A 174 -2.12 -9.11 -21.30
CA GLU A 174 -3.50 -9.34 -21.74
C GLU A 174 -4.34 -8.05 -21.78
N GLY A 175 -5.56 -8.16 -22.31
CA GLY A 175 -6.59 -7.14 -22.12
C GLY A 175 -7.27 -7.30 -20.77
N ILE A 176 -7.66 -6.18 -20.17
CA ILE A 176 -8.52 -6.12 -18.98
C ILE A 176 -9.88 -5.52 -19.33
N LYS A 177 -10.92 -6.02 -18.68
CA LYS A 177 -12.30 -5.59 -18.84
C LYS A 177 -12.94 -5.22 -17.51
N ILE A 178 -13.96 -4.37 -17.58
CA ILE A 178 -14.89 -4.13 -16.48
C ILE A 178 -16.22 -4.74 -16.92
N ASP A 179 -16.74 -5.67 -16.12
CA ASP A 179 -17.90 -6.49 -16.49
C ASP A 179 -17.70 -7.20 -17.84
N THR A 180 -18.29 -6.67 -18.91
CA THR A 180 -18.22 -7.20 -20.28
C THR A 180 -17.40 -6.34 -21.23
N ASP A 181 -17.00 -5.14 -20.81
CA ASP A 181 -16.44 -4.13 -21.71
C ASP A 181 -14.93 -4.11 -21.62
N ASP A 182 -14.25 -4.21 -22.77
CA ASP A 182 -12.80 -4.19 -22.87
C ASP A 182 -12.28 -2.77 -22.63
N CYS A 183 -11.45 -2.58 -21.59
CA CYS A 183 -11.07 -1.25 -21.13
C CYS A 183 -9.62 -0.90 -21.42
N ALA A 184 -8.67 -1.83 -21.28
CA ALA A 184 -7.26 -1.53 -21.47
C ALA A 184 -6.42 -2.78 -21.76
N THR A 185 -5.18 -2.59 -22.21
CA THR A 185 -4.16 -3.64 -22.35
C THR A 185 -3.05 -3.43 -21.33
N ILE A 186 -2.66 -4.51 -20.66
CA ILE A 186 -1.59 -4.56 -19.65
C ILE A 186 -0.42 -5.40 -20.15
N ALA A 187 0.78 -5.15 -19.61
CA ALA A 187 2.01 -5.80 -20.07
C ALA A 187 2.42 -7.03 -19.24
N GLY A 188 1.76 -7.29 -18.12
CA GLY A 188 2.13 -8.35 -17.18
C GLY A 188 1.34 -8.26 -15.88
N ASP A 189 1.83 -8.95 -14.85
CA ASP A 189 1.25 -8.90 -13.51
C ASP A 189 1.46 -7.54 -12.83
N SER A 190 0.77 -7.31 -11.72
CA SER A 190 1.01 -6.12 -10.91
C SER A 190 2.38 -6.13 -10.26
N GLU A 191 2.90 -4.94 -10.02
CA GLU A 191 4.21 -4.69 -9.42
C GLU A 191 4.04 -4.12 -8.01
N GLU A 192 4.91 -4.54 -7.10
CA GLU A 192 4.98 -4.00 -5.74
C GLU A 192 5.75 -2.67 -5.74
N ARG A 193 5.10 -1.59 -5.31
CA ARG A 193 5.73 -0.28 -5.16
C ARG A 193 5.85 0.08 -3.69
N LEU A 194 7.09 0.26 -3.24
CA LEU A 194 7.40 0.73 -1.89
C LEU A 194 6.82 2.13 -1.67
N LEU A 195 6.15 2.32 -0.53
CA LEU A 195 5.58 3.59 -0.10
C LEU A 195 6.25 4.13 1.15
N PHE A 196 6.64 3.23 2.04
CA PHE A 196 7.15 3.57 3.35
C PHE A 196 8.08 2.49 3.85
N VAL A 197 9.10 2.89 4.59
CA VAL A 197 10.01 1.98 5.29
C VAL A 197 10.46 2.64 6.59
N GLU A 198 10.49 1.88 7.67
CA GLU A 198 10.99 2.32 8.97
C GLU A 198 11.76 1.20 9.66
N ALA A 199 12.98 1.52 10.07
CA ALA A 199 13.84 0.62 10.82
C ALA A 199 13.56 0.72 12.31
N PHE A 200 13.56 -0.44 12.98
CA PHE A 200 13.61 -0.50 14.43
C PHE A 200 15.00 -0.08 14.91
N THR A 201 15.06 0.55 16.09
CA THR A 201 16.32 0.93 16.73
C THR A 201 17.23 -0.28 16.94
N THR A 202 16.62 -1.44 17.22
CA THR A 202 17.30 -2.72 17.39
C THR A 202 16.46 -3.80 16.72
N GLY A 203 17.11 -4.72 16.02
CA GLY A 203 16.46 -5.91 15.48
C GLY A 203 15.78 -6.74 16.58
N GLN A 204 14.63 -7.31 16.25
CA GLN A 204 13.82 -8.13 17.15
C GLN A 204 13.92 -9.59 16.73
N GLU A 205 14.68 -10.38 17.48
CA GLU A 205 14.88 -11.81 17.23
C GLU A 205 13.61 -12.61 17.56
N ILE A 206 13.14 -13.42 16.62
CA ILE A 206 12.01 -14.34 16.80
C ILE A 206 12.55 -15.66 17.35
N ASN A 207 12.60 -15.79 18.68
CA ASN A 207 13.18 -16.96 19.35
C ASN A 207 12.18 -17.86 20.08
N GLN A 208 10.88 -17.52 20.05
CA GLN A 208 9.83 -18.31 20.68
C GLN A 208 8.49 -18.13 19.98
N VAL A 209 7.67 -19.19 20.01
CA VAL A 209 6.30 -19.15 19.51
C VAL A 209 5.49 -18.18 20.38
N GLY A 210 4.66 -17.36 19.74
CA GLY A 210 3.90 -16.32 20.42
C GLY A 210 4.70 -15.03 20.68
N PHE A 211 5.98 -14.97 20.29
CA PHE A 211 6.71 -13.70 20.24
C PHE A 211 5.91 -12.71 19.39
N THR A 212 5.75 -11.50 19.89
CA THR A 212 4.83 -10.54 19.29
C THR A 212 5.54 -9.26 18.89
N ILE A 213 5.40 -8.89 17.63
CA ILE A 213 5.87 -7.63 17.08
C ILE A 213 4.68 -6.69 16.98
N LYS A 214 4.79 -5.54 17.66
CA LYS A 214 3.74 -4.51 17.67
C LYS A 214 4.27 -3.23 17.06
N TYR A 215 3.50 -2.65 16.13
CA TYR A 215 3.87 -1.41 15.48
C TYR A 215 2.67 -0.50 15.25
N THR A 216 2.80 0.77 15.62
CA THR A 216 1.76 1.79 15.34
C THR A 216 2.17 2.56 14.09
N LEU A 217 1.50 2.27 12.97
CA LEU A 217 1.81 2.95 11.72
C LEU A 217 1.35 4.40 11.77
N LYS A 218 2.31 5.30 11.52
CA LYS A 218 2.09 6.72 11.40
C LYS A 218 2.71 7.25 10.13
N LEU A 219 1.99 8.12 9.45
CA LEU A 219 2.45 8.82 8.25
C LEU A 219 2.35 10.32 8.51
N THR A 220 3.45 11.02 8.32
CA THR A 220 3.48 12.48 8.44
C THR A 220 3.84 13.06 7.09
N MET A 221 3.12 14.10 6.66
CA MET A 221 3.55 14.85 5.47
C MET A 221 4.90 15.50 5.76
N SER A 222 5.95 15.08 5.04
CA SER A 222 7.21 15.79 5.10
C SER A 222 7.00 17.18 4.49
N THR A 223 7.55 18.20 5.15
CA THR A 223 7.71 19.50 4.52
C THR A 223 8.68 19.32 3.35
N ALA A 224 8.21 19.56 2.13
CA ALA A 224 9.05 19.66 0.94
C ALA A 224 10.08 20.77 1.09
#